data_AF-A0A0F9YZ90-F1
#
_entry.id   AF-A0A0F9YZ90-F1
#
_cell.length_a   1.000
_cell.length_b   1.000
_cell.length_c   1.000
_cell.angle_alpha   90.00
_cell.angle_beta   90.00
_cell.angle_gamma   90.00
#
_symmetry.space_group_name_H-M   'P 1'
#
loop_
_entity.id
_entity.type
_entity.pdbx_description
1 polymer ?
#
loop_
_entity_poly.entity_id
_entity_poly.type
_entity_poly.pdbx_seq_one_letter_code
_entity_poly.pdbx_strand_id
1 'polypeptide(L)'
;MKPLNKPAEFFEKYNEKPKKLFEYGAKIQALQDKYLKIIIDLVGEFCDVFPIGSVVYKIPAGDVEIAVCPKDGQFTKVIEILRKEFGDPETEKPEFVKFQIETEEYEVSINVYQGYEAMFCKNFTKYMLDHKDLIKEYKAIKEKYCFSKREYQKQKYLFYDKIIIDIPEDYAK
;
A
#
# COMPACT_ATOMS: atom_id res chain seq x y z
N MET A 1 -3.69 -13.06 -11.69
CA MET A 1 -4.03 -13.20 -10.24
C MET A 1 -5.56 -13.21 -10.03
N LYS A 2 -6.07 -13.50 -8.81
CA LYS A 2 -7.53 -13.54 -8.57
C LYS A 2 -8.12 -12.13 -8.42
N PRO A 3 -9.25 -11.81 -9.08
CA PRO A 3 -9.94 -10.53 -8.86
C PRO A 3 -10.43 -10.36 -7.42
N LEU A 4 -10.54 -9.11 -6.96
CA LEU A 4 -11.01 -8.74 -5.63
C LEU A 4 -12.53 -8.86 -5.51
N ASN A 5 -13.27 -8.58 -6.61
CA ASN A 5 -14.72 -8.76 -6.79
C ASN A 5 -15.54 -8.34 -5.56
N LYS A 6 -15.34 -7.10 -5.09
CA LYS A 6 -16.05 -6.60 -3.90
C LYS A 6 -17.48 -6.20 -4.25
N PRO A 7 -18.50 -6.68 -3.51
CA PRO A 7 -19.89 -6.30 -3.75
C PRO A 7 -20.14 -4.83 -3.37
N ALA A 8 -21.24 -4.23 -3.82
CA ALA A 8 -21.49 -2.80 -3.62
C ALA A 8 -21.54 -2.41 -2.12
N GLU A 9 -22.11 -3.29 -1.30
CA GLU A 9 -22.30 -3.13 0.15
C GLU A 9 -20.95 -3.05 0.88
N PHE A 10 -19.88 -3.65 0.33
CA PHE A 10 -18.52 -3.55 0.89
C PHE A 10 -18.05 -2.10 1.01
N PHE A 11 -18.51 -1.22 0.13
CA PHE A 11 -18.08 0.18 0.08
C PHE A 11 -18.87 1.08 1.04
N GLU A 12 -19.98 0.62 1.61
CA GLU A 12 -20.82 1.41 2.52
C GLU A 12 -20.11 1.80 3.81
N LYS A 13 -19.13 0.99 4.24
CA LYS A 13 -18.26 1.30 5.39
C LYS A 13 -17.41 2.57 5.21
N TYR A 14 -17.25 3.05 3.98
CA TYR A 14 -16.53 4.30 3.70
C TYR A 14 -17.50 5.47 3.72
N ASN A 15 -17.08 6.54 4.41
CA ASN A 15 -17.81 7.80 4.41
C ASN A 15 -17.73 8.51 3.03
N GLU A 16 -18.61 9.48 2.82
CA GLU A 16 -18.67 10.27 1.59
C GLU A 16 -17.88 11.57 1.67
N LYS A 17 -17.11 11.79 2.74
CA LYS A 17 -16.28 13.00 2.87
C LYS A 17 -15.11 12.94 1.86
N PRO A 18 -14.61 14.10 1.42
CA PRO A 18 -13.44 14.14 0.53
C PRO A 18 -12.25 13.39 1.12
N LYS A 19 -11.56 12.60 0.29
CA LYS A 19 -10.25 12.04 0.62
C LYS A 19 -9.20 13.10 0.35
N LYS A 20 -8.52 13.54 1.41
CA LYS A 20 -7.34 14.40 1.30
C LYS A 20 -6.25 13.67 0.51
N LEU A 21 -5.75 14.33 -0.52
CA LEU A 21 -4.58 13.91 -1.30
C LEU A 21 -3.52 15.00 -1.18
N PHE A 22 -2.27 14.58 -1.08
CA PHE A 22 -1.10 15.43 -1.10
C PHE A 22 -0.40 15.29 -2.44
N GLU A 23 0.01 16.41 -3.02
CA GLU A 23 0.85 16.39 -4.21
C GLU A 23 2.17 15.68 -3.92
N TYR A 24 2.68 14.96 -4.91
CA TYR A 24 4.01 14.38 -4.81
C TYR A 24 5.07 15.50 -4.80
N GLY A 25 6.06 15.37 -3.91
CA GLY A 25 7.12 16.36 -3.76
C GLY A 25 8.24 15.91 -2.82
N ALA A 26 9.23 16.78 -2.63
CA ALA A 26 10.43 16.46 -1.85
C ALA A 26 10.13 16.06 -0.39
N LYS A 27 9.15 16.70 0.25
CA LYS A 27 8.76 16.39 1.64
C LYS A 27 8.26 14.96 1.81
N ILE A 28 7.30 14.54 0.98
CA ILE A 28 6.70 13.20 1.08
C ILE A 28 7.69 12.11 0.67
N GLN A 29 8.57 12.39 -0.30
CA GLN A 29 9.67 11.48 -0.65
C GLN A 29 10.65 11.32 0.51
N ALA A 30 11.11 12.42 1.11
CA ALA A 30 12.02 12.36 2.26
C ALA A 30 11.41 11.62 3.45
N LEU A 31 10.09 11.74 3.65
CA LEU A 31 9.38 10.99 4.67
C LEU A 31 9.37 9.48 4.36
N GLN A 32 9.12 9.09 3.10
CA GLN A 32 9.21 7.69 2.67
C GLN A 32 10.61 7.13 2.88
N ASP A 33 11.65 7.87 2.47
CA ASP A 33 13.04 7.44 2.61
C ASP A 33 13.44 7.29 4.09
N LYS A 34 12.99 8.22 4.96
CA LYS A 34 13.21 8.15 6.40
C LYS A 34 12.63 6.87 6.99
N TYR A 35 11.35 6.59 6.77
CA TYR A 35 10.71 5.40 7.34
C TYR A 35 11.20 4.11 6.69
N LEU A 36 11.50 4.13 5.39
CA LEU A 36 12.08 2.98 4.70
C LEU A 36 13.39 2.57 5.37
N LYS A 37 14.27 3.54 5.65
CA LYS A 37 15.52 3.30 6.37
C LYS A 37 15.29 2.73 7.76
N ILE A 38 14.42 3.34 8.56
CA ILE A 38 14.12 2.86 9.93
C ILE A 38 13.65 1.41 9.91
N ILE A 39 12.74 1.07 8.99
CA ILE A 39 12.18 -0.29 8.90
C ILE A 39 13.23 -1.29 8.41
N ILE A 40 14.08 -0.92 7.45
CA ILE A 40 15.21 -1.75 7.01
C ILE A 40 16.15 -2.02 8.19
N ASP A 41 16.50 -1.00 8.97
CA ASP A 41 17.39 -1.14 10.12
C ASP A 41 16.80 -2.07 11.21
N LEU A 42 15.47 -2.08 11.37
CA LEU A 42 14.77 -2.90 12.36
C LEU A 42 14.58 -4.37 11.93
N VAL A 43 14.15 -4.58 10.67
CA VAL A 43 13.66 -5.90 10.23
C VAL A 43 14.21 -6.37 8.88
N GLY A 44 15.11 -5.61 8.25
CA GLY A 44 15.64 -5.92 6.91
C GLY A 44 16.39 -7.25 6.81
N GLU A 45 16.95 -7.77 7.92
CA GLU A 45 17.55 -9.11 7.93
C GLU A 45 16.49 -10.21 7.71
N PHE A 46 15.26 -9.97 8.14
CA PHE A 46 14.17 -10.95 8.15
C PHE A 46 13.18 -10.77 7.00
N CYS A 47 13.29 -9.69 6.23
CA CYS A 47 12.25 -9.23 5.30
C CYS A 47 12.82 -8.66 4.01
N ASP A 48 12.03 -8.75 2.94
CA ASP A 48 12.13 -7.76 1.87
C ASP A 48 11.33 -6.52 2.26
N VAL A 49 12.00 -5.36 2.27
CA VAL A 49 11.37 -4.07 2.60
C VAL A 49 11.52 -3.14 1.42
N PHE A 50 10.41 -2.62 0.92
CA PHE A 50 10.40 -1.74 -0.25
C PHE A 50 9.24 -0.75 -0.20
N PRO A 51 9.40 0.44 -0.79
CA PRO A 51 8.32 1.40 -0.84
C PRO A 51 7.22 0.92 -1.80
N ILE A 52 5.96 1.24 -1.50
CA ILE A 52 4.82 0.92 -2.37
C ILE A 52 3.88 2.12 -2.52
N GLY A 53 2.83 1.93 -3.32
CA GLY A 53 1.74 2.90 -3.41
C GLY A 53 2.11 4.14 -4.22
N SER A 54 1.37 5.21 -3.96
CA SER A 54 1.31 6.36 -4.88
C SER A 54 2.56 7.23 -4.90
N VAL A 55 3.31 7.26 -3.78
CA VAL A 55 4.57 8.00 -3.68
C VAL A 55 5.61 7.41 -4.64
N VAL A 56 5.69 6.07 -4.72
CA VAL A 56 6.60 5.36 -5.64
C VAL A 56 6.25 5.66 -7.09
N TYR A 57 4.96 5.77 -7.40
CA TYR A 57 4.50 6.13 -8.75
C TYR A 57 4.62 7.62 -9.07
N LYS A 58 5.04 8.46 -8.11
CA LYS A 58 5.17 9.91 -8.24
C LYS A 58 3.85 10.62 -8.60
N ILE A 59 2.75 10.17 -7.99
CA ILE A 59 1.41 10.74 -8.17
C ILE A 59 0.83 11.16 -6.80
N PRO A 60 -0.26 11.97 -6.76
CA PRO A 60 -0.85 12.40 -5.49
C PRO A 60 -1.15 11.23 -4.55
N ALA A 61 -0.80 11.36 -3.27
CA ALA A 61 -0.87 10.29 -2.29
C ALA A 61 -1.80 10.66 -1.12
N GLY A 62 -2.46 9.66 -0.55
CA GLY A 62 -3.19 9.86 0.72
C GLY A 62 -2.28 9.67 1.94
N ASP A 63 -1.24 8.87 1.76
CA ASP A 63 -0.34 8.35 2.77
C ASP A 63 0.96 7.89 2.10
N VAL A 64 2.03 7.80 2.90
CA VAL A 64 3.30 7.18 2.54
C VAL A 64 3.20 5.70 2.88
N GLU A 65 3.35 4.82 1.90
CA GLU A 65 3.18 3.39 2.09
C GLU A 65 4.52 2.64 1.93
N ILE A 66 4.79 1.71 2.85
CA ILE A 66 5.96 0.82 2.83
C ILE A 66 5.49 -0.62 3.02
N ALA A 67 5.98 -1.53 2.17
CA ALA A 67 5.75 -2.95 2.29
C ALA A 67 6.88 -3.61 3.09
N VAL A 68 6.50 -4.53 3.96
CA VAL A 68 7.39 -5.45 4.68
C VAL A 68 6.92 -6.86 4.35
N CYS A 69 7.75 -7.64 3.68
CA CYS A 69 7.46 -9.03 3.31
C CYS A 69 8.43 -9.95 4.07
N PRO A 70 8.04 -10.48 5.24
CA PRO A 70 8.88 -11.39 6.01
C PRO A 70 9.22 -12.67 5.22
N LYS A 71 10.44 -13.18 5.43
CA LYS A 71 10.84 -14.52 5.03
C LYS A 71 9.99 -15.57 5.76
N ASP A 72 9.95 -16.78 5.21
CA ASP A 72 9.17 -17.89 5.78
C ASP A 72 9.48 -18.09 7.27
N GLY A 73 8.41 -18.17 8.08
CA GLY A 73 8.48 -18.31 9.53
C GLY A 73 8.88 -17.05 10.31
N GLN A 74 9.14 -15.90 9.65
CA GLN A 74 9.50 -14.66 10.34
C GLN A 74 8.32 -13.72 10.60
N PHE A 75 7.12 -14.01 10.10
CA PHE A 75 5.97 -13.10 10.14
C PHE A 75 5.64 -12.59 11.55
N THR A 76 5.42 -13.49 12.51
CA THR A 76 5.10 -13.12 13.90
C THR A 76 6.22 -12.30 14.55
N LYS A 77 7.48 -12.73 14.37
CA LYS A 77 8.65 -12.02 14.92
C LYS A 77 8.74 -10.58 14.39
N VAL A 78 8.50 -10.39 13.10
CA VAL A 78 8.53 -9.06 12.47
C VAL A 78 7.41 -8.17 13.02
N ILE A 79 6.20 -8.71 13.18
CA ILE A 79 5.08 -7.98 13.79
C ILE A 79 5.42 -7.56 15.22
N GLU A 80 6.03 -8.43 16.02
CA GLU A 80 6.43 -8.11 17.40
C GLU A 80 7.50 -7.01 17.46
N ILE A 81 8.49 -7.03 16.58
CA ILE A 81 9.51 -5.98 16.47
C ILE A 81 8.85 -4.65 16.11
N LEU A 82 7.99 -4.63 15.08
CA LEU A 82 7.31 -3.42 14.64
C LEU A 82 6.32 -2.92 15.69
N ARG A 83 5.65 -3.80 16.44
CA ARG A 83 4.75 -3.44 17.53
C ARG A 83 5.49 -2.76 18.68
N LYS A 84 6.71 -3.23 18.99
CA LYS A 84 7.56 -2.59 20.00
C LYS A 84 7.97 -1.17 19.62
N GLU A 85 8.20 -0.91 18.34
CA GLU A 85 8.63 0.41 17.85
C GLU A 85 7.46 1.37 17.61
N PHE A 86 6.40 0.90 16.96
CA PHE A 86 5.33 1.73 16.43
C PHE A 86 3.99 1.59 17.17
N GLY A 87 3.92 0.72 18.19
CA GLY A 87 2.69 0.43 18.93
C GLY A 87 1.80 -0.59 18.23
N ASP A 88 0.54 -0.68 18.66
CA ASP A 88 -0.38 -1.69 18.14
C ASP A 88 -0.81 -1.41 16.69
N PRO A 89 -1.01 -2.46 15.88
CA PRO A 89 -1.46 -2.30 14.50
C PRO A 89 -2.92 -1.81 14.42
N GLU A 90 -3.21 -0.99 13.41
CA GLU A 90 -4.58 -0.56 13.07
C GLU A 90 -5.41 -1.74 12.54
N THR A 91 -4.77 -2.70 11.87
CA THR A 91 -5.42 -3.88 11.31
C THR A 91 -4.53 -5.09 11.45
N GLU A 92 -5.09 -6.19 11.94
CA GLU A 92 -4.39 -7.47 12.07
C GLU A 92 -5.28 -8.59 11.49
N LYS A 93 -4.76 -9.26 10.45
CA LYS A 93 -5.39 -10.37 9.73
C LYS A 93 -4.35 -11.47 9.52
N PRO A 94 -4.77 -12.72 9.23
CA PRO A 94 -3.84 -13.84 9.11
C PRO A 94 -2.65 -13.62 8.17
N GLU A 95 -2.84 -12.94 7.03
CA GLU A 95 -1.77 -12.71 6.04
C GLU A 95 -1.37 -11.23 5.88
N PHE A 96 -1.94 -10.35 6.71
CA PHE A 96 -1.78 -8.92 6.56
C PHE A 96 -1.89 -8.18 7.89
N VAL A 97 -0.88 -7.37 8.20
CA VAL A 97 -0.90 -6.45 9.35
C VAL A 97 -0.55 -5.05 8.87
N LYS A 98 -1.30 -4.05 9.35
CA LYS A 98 -1.08 -2.64 9.03
C LYS A 98 -0.81 -1.85 10.29
N PHE A 99 0.32 -1.16 10.33
CA PHE A 99 0.61 -0.10 11.29
C PHE A 99 0.36 1.25 10.62
N GLN A 100 -0.34 2.13 11.33
CA GLN A 100 -0.68 3.47 10.87
C GLN A 100 0.00 4.47 11.81
N ILE A 101 0.86 5.32 11.26
CA ILE A 101 1.62 6.32 12.02
C ILE A 101 1.17 7.70 11.53
N GLU A 102 0.67 8.51 12.45
CA GLU A 102 0.33 9.90 12.18
C GLU A 102 1.55 10.79 12.43
N THR A 103 1.87 11.63 11.44
CA THR A 103 2.82 12.75 11.60
C THR A 103 2.06 14.06 11.52
N GLU A 104 2.71 15.18 11.81
CA GLU A 104 2.06 16.51 11.78
C GLU A 104 1.41 16.83 10.43
N GLU A 105 2.04 16.43 9.31
CA GLU A 105 1.58 16.76 7.96
C GLU A 105 1.04 15.55 7.18
N TYR A 106 1.53 14.34 7.45
CA TYR A 106 1.27 13.14 6.63
C TYR A 106 0.96 11.90 7.46
N GLU A 107 0.34 10.93 6.80
CA GLU A 107 0.13 9.58 7.31
C GLU A 107 1.18 8.62 6.71
N VAL A 108 1.70 7.70 7.53
CA VAL A 108 2.61 6.63 7.09
C VAL A 108 1.98 5.27 7.41
N SER A 109 1.86 4.44 6.39
CA SER A 109 1.32 3.08 6.45
C SER A 109 2.45 2.06 6.29
N ILE A 110 2.71 1.26 7.33
CA ILE A 110 3.60 0.10 7.25
C ILE A 110 2.74 -1.14 7.08
N ASN A 111 2.90 -1.82 5.95
CA ASN A 111 2.07 -2.96 5.57
C ASN A 111 2.91 -4.23 5.58
N VAL A 112 2.66 -5.12 6.54
CA VAL A 112 3.31 -6.43 6.65
C VAL A 112 2.47 -7.47 5.93
N TYR A 113 3.05 -8.12 4.93
CA TYR A 113 2.39 -9.12 4.10
C TYR A 113 3.09 -10.48 4.21
N GLN A 114 2.34 -11.58 4.19
CA GLN A 114 2.90 -12.92 3.99
C GLN A 114 2.09 -13.72 2.96
N GLY A 115 2.65 -14.85 2.49
CA GLY A 115 1.97 -15.75 1.58
C GLY A 115 1.53 -15.08 0.28
N TYR A 116 0.27 -15.27 -0.09
CA TYR A 116 -0.29 -14.72 -1.33
C TYR A 116 -0.24 -13.19 -1.37
N GLU A 117 -0.52 -12.51 -0.25
CA GLU A 117 -0.53 -11.05 -0.18
C GLU A 117 0.87 -10.44 -0.43
N ALA A 118 1.93 -11.10 0.04
CA ALA A 118 3.30 -10.66 -0.20
C ALA A 118 3.70 -10.79 -1.68
N MET A 119 3.38 -11.94 -2.29
CA MET A 119 3.57 -12.17 -3.73
C MET A 119 2.78 -11.15 -4.55
N PHE A 120 1.49 -10.95 -4.21
CA PHE A 120 0.62 -9.98 -4.86
C PHE A 120 1.21 -8.57 -4.80
N CYS A 121 1.62 -8.11 -3.62
CA CYS A 121 2.18 -6.78 -3.41
C CYS A 121 3.42 -6.53 -4.28
N LYS A 122 4.38 -7.46 -4.30
CA LYS A 122 5.61 -7.36 -5.11
C LYS A 122 5.30 -7.26 -6.60
N ASN A 123 4.53 -8.21 -7.11
CA ASN A 123 4.19 -8.29 -8.53
C ASN A 123 3.35 -7.10 -8.97
N PHE A 124 2.35 -6.69 -8.19
CA PHE A 124 1.51 -5.54 -8.50
C PHE A 124 2.33 -4.24 -8.56
N THR A 125 3.21 -4.02 -7.58
CA THR A 125 4.05 -2.83 -7.52
C THR A 125 4.97 -2.75 -8.74
N LYS A 126 5.65 -3.85 -9.07
CA LYS A 126 6.50 -3.93 -10.27
C LYS A 126 5.69 -3.72 -11.55
N TYR A 127 4.55 -4.39 -11.68
CA TYR A 127 3.69 -4.28 -12.85
C TYR A 127 3.25 -2.83 -13.10
N MET A 128 2.81 -2.12 -12.05
CA MET A 128 2.46 -0.70 -12.17
C MET A 128 3.65 0.15 -12.65
N LEU A 129 4.87 -0.10 -12.13
CA LEU A 129 6.07 0.64 -12.52
C LEU A 129 6.47 0.42 -13.97
N ASP A 130 6.28 -0.80 -14.48
CA ASP A 130 6.58 -1.16 -15.86
C ASP A 130 5.52 -0.59 -16.84
N HIS A 131 4.32 -0.26 -16.36
CA HIS A 131 3.19 0.17 -17.19
C HIS A 131 2.75 1.62 -16.87
N LYS A 132 3.53 2.60 -17.36
CA LYS A 132 3.30 4.04 -17.11
C LYS A 132 1.90 4.54 -17.47
N ASP A 133 1.26 3.96 -18.48
CA ASP A 133 -0.10 4.38 -18.86
C ASP A 133 -1.14 3.97 -17.82
N LEU A 134 -0.95 2.84 -17.13
CA LEU A 134 -1.78 2.45 -15.99
C LEU A 134 -1.58 3.41 -14.80
N ILE A 135 -0.36 3.91 -14.58
CA ILE A 135 -0.12 4.95 -13.57
C ILE A 135 -0.90 6.23 -13.90
N LYS A 136 -0.94 6.65 -15.18
CA LYS A 136 -1.73 7.82 -15.61
C LYS A 136 -3.23 7.60 -15.38
N GLU A 137 -3.76 6.44 -15.77
CA GLU A 137 -5.17 6.07 -15.53
C GLU A 137 -5.49 6.10 -14.03
N TYR A 138 -4.63 5.48 -13.22
CA TYR A 138 -4.77 5.43 -11.77
C TYR A 138 -4.71 6.83 -11.14
N LYS A 139 -3.82 7.71 -11.60
CA LYS A 139 -3.76 9.12 -11.17
C LYS A 139 -5.07 9.84 -11.48
N ALA A 140 -5.57 9.73 -12.71
CA ALA A 140 -6.81 10.38 -13.13
C ALA A 140 -8.01 9.92 -12.31
N ILE A 141 -8.09 8.62 -11.98
CA ILE A 141 -9.11 8.08 -11.08
C ILE A 141 -9.01 8.74 -9.71
N LYS A 142 -7.82 8.81 -9.14
CA LYS A 142 -7.62 9.39 -7.81
C LYS A 142 -8.04 10.85 -7.73
N GLU A 143 -7.65 11.65 -8.71
CA GLU A 143 -7.99 13.08 -8.77
C GLU A 143 -9.48 13.29 -9.05
N LYS A 144 -10.07 12.50 -9.96
CA LYS A 144 -11.48 12.64 -10.32
C LYS A 144 -12.43 12.29 -9.18
N TYR A 145 -12.10 11.27 -8.38
CA TYR A 145 -13.02 10.71 -7.38
C TYR A 145 -12.65 11.06 -5.93
N CYS A 146 -11.64 11.89 -5.69
CA CYS A 146 -11.24 12.29 -4.32
C CYS A 146 -12.30 13.09 -3.57
N PHE A 147 -13.36 13.58 -4.23
CA PHE A 147 -14.48 14.27 -3.59
C PHE A 147 -15.28 13.40 -2.61
N SER A 148 -15.19 12.07 -2.70
CA SER A 148 -15.85 11.12 -1.80
C SER A 148 -14.96 9.91 -1.53
N LYS A 149 -14.63 9.64 -0.26
CA LYS A 149 -13.81 8.48 0.13
C LYS A 149 -14.44 7.16 -0.34
N ARG A 150 -15.78 7.06 -0.35
CA ARG A 150 -16.50 5.88 -0.88
C ARG A 150 -16.28 5.70 -2.38
N GLU A 151 -16.57 6.71 -3.19
CA GLU A 151 -16.39 6.62 -4.65
C GLU A 151 -14.92 6.45 -5.02
N TYR A 152 -14.01 7.15 -4.32
CA TYR A 152 -12.58 6.95 -4.46
C TYR A 152 -12.17 5.49 -4.28
N GLN A 153 -12.61 4.82 -3.20
CA GLN A 153 -12.28 3.42 -2.97
C GLN A 153 -12.94 2.49 -4.00
N LYS A 154 -14.20 2.74 -4.36
CA LYS A 154 -14.91 1.96 -5.38
C LYS A 154 -14.18 1.97 -6.73
N GLN A 155 -13.83 3.15 -7.22
CA GLN A 155 -13.18 3.30 -8.52
C GLN A 155 -11.74 2.74 -8.52
N LYS A 156 -11.03 2.86 -7.39
CA LYS A 156 -9.74 2.18 -7.21
C LYS A 156 -9.86 0.66 -7.33
N TYR A 157 -10.85 0.06 -6.66
CA TYR A 157 -11.05 -1.39 -6.71
C TYR A 157 -11.44 -1.88 -8.11
N LEU A 158 -12.31 -1.14 -8.82
CA LEU A 158 -12.65 -1.46 -10.21
C LEU A 158 -11.42 -1.42 -11.13
N PHE A 159 -10.54 -0.42 -10.93
CA PHE A 159 -9.27 -0.36 -11.65
C PHE A 159 -8.37 -1.55 -11.33
N TYR A 160 -8.24 -1.94 -10.06
CA TYR A 160 -7.45 -3.11 -9.67
C TYR A 160 -8.01 -4.40 -10.26
N ASP A 161 -9.32 -4.61 -10.23
CA ASP A 161 -9.98 -5.79 -10.81
C ASP A 161 -9.77 -5.90 -12.32
N LYS A 162 -9.70 -4.76 -13.02
CA LYS A 162 -9.39 -4.72 -14.45
C LYS A 162 -7.97 -5.20 -14.77
N ILE A 163 -6.97 -4.83 -13.96
CA ILE A 163 -5.56 -5.08 -14.28
C ILE A 163 -4.98 -6.35 -13.64
N ILE A 164 -5.54 -6.82 -12.53
CA ILE A 164 -5.02 -7.96 -11.75
C ILE A 164 -5.03 -9.28 -12.53
N ILE A 165 -5.90 -9.40 -13.53
CA ILE A 165 -5.98 -10.57 -14.41
C ILE A 165 -4.75 -10.68 -15.32
N ASP A 166 -4.12 -9.55 -15.67
CA ASP A 166 -2.99 -9.48 -16.59
C ASP A 166 -1.64 -9.64 -15.89
N ILE A 167 -1.62 -9.74 -14.55
CA ILE A 167 -0.39 -9.86 -13.76
C ILE A 167 -0.07 -11.35 -13.51
N PRO A 168 1.05 -11.86 -14.07
CA PRO A 168 1.54 -13.20 -13.77
C PRO A 168 1.94 -13.36 -12.29
N GLU A 169 1.85 -14.59 -11.77
CA GLU A 169 2.21 -14.89 -10.37
C GLU A 169 3.71 -14.78 -10.09
N ASP A 170 4.55 -14.77 -11.11
CA ASP A 170 6.01 -14.69 -11.03
C ASP A 170 6.59 -13.41 -11.64
N TYR A 171 5.78 -12.37 -11.83
CA TYR A 171 6.17 -11.15 -12.54
C TYR A 171 7.38 -10.41 -11.94
N ALA A 172 7.55 -10.45 -10.61
CA ALA A 172 8.63 -9.76 -9.89
C ALA A 172 9.77 -10.67 -9.41
N LYS A 173 9.92 -11.86 -10.01
CA LYS A 173 11.12 -12.69 -9.82
C LYS A 173 12.36 -12.07 -10.45
#